data_AF-A0A511KKI9-F1
#
_entry.id   AF-A0A511KKI9-F1
#
_cell.length_a   1.000
_cell.length_b   1.000
_cell.length_c   1.000
_cell.angle_alpha   90.00
_cell.angle_beta   90.00
_cell.angle_gamma   90.00
#
_symmetry.space_group_name_H-M   'P 1'
#
loop_
_entity.id
_entity.type
_entity.pdbx_description
1 polymer ?
#
loop_
_entity_poly.entity_id
_entity_poly.type
_entity_poly.pdbx_seq_one_letter_code
_entity_poly.pdbx_strand_id
1 'polypeptide(L)'
;MDRLLDDASKPNKPAGSMSYEEADSSRTNAYNKALSLKDEFFHFELYDWYLSRGLTNQLLETRTPYLEGFLAREPTTLEKSDLLWQYYVRTSRYARAASVLASLAETPAFPLSLQKRVEYLSLAVGNAKSQIPSSSRGDAVQFVTDVEEKLEVAQVQVEIFRAIEESEMPQDEKQRWLDKVEDRLFTITELYSEFAEPLELLEVILLIFHVSDHRDPFLVAATWEAILARAQEEQPDHPVDAVAAKVTQLGSRFHTSDVSFPLPDLIALLEKFSYGRQGDARPGWVAHAIHDAGVPFEAIFAVYDELFTAKIPPWHTSAGLTFLASDIVELLSSWLAEASSAPTTVSRAFPATDVESAIGRYLMGLQSASNAGAVVTRLQEMSRAIRRRW
;
A
#
# COMPACT_ATOMS: atom_id res chain seq x y z
N MET A 1 46.61 -16.69 16.68
CA MET A 1 45.78 -17.83 17.11
C MET A 1 45.03 -18.42 15.92
N ASP A 2 44.39 -17.62 15.06
CA ASP A 2 43.76 -18.15 13.82
C ASP A 2 44.77 -18.87 12.91
N ARG A 3 46.00 -18.35 12.78
CA ARG A 3 47.10 -19.07 12.09
C ARG A 3 47.43 -20.45 12.70
N LEU A 4 47.26 -20.64 14.01
CA LEU A 4 47.51 -21.93 14.66
C LEU A 4 46.39 -22.94 14.38
N LEU A 5 45.15 -22.47 14.22
CA LEU A 5 44.04 -23.29 13.76
C LEU A 5 44.12 -23.61 12.27
N ASP A 6 44.53 -22.64 11.45
CA ASP A 6 44.79 -22.82 10.02
C ASP A 6 45.97 -23.78 9.76
N ASP A 7 47.02 -23.73 10.58
CA ASP A 7 48.11 -24.70 10.53
C ASP A 7 47.69 -26.06 11.11
N ALA A 8 46.75 -26.08 12.07
CA ALA A 8 46.13 -27.29 12.60
C ALA A 8 45.00 -27.87 11.72
N SER A 9 44.64 -27.26 10.59
CA SER A 9 43.65 -27.81 9.64
C SER A 9 44.29 -28.36 8.35
N LYS A 10 45.60 -28.13 8.14
CA LYS A 10 46.34 -28.60 6.96
C LYS A 10 46.59 -30.12 6.99
N PRO A 11 46.54 -30.82 5.84
CA PRO A 11 46.66 -32.28 5.77
C PRO A 11 48.09 -32.82 6.01
N ASN A 12 49.12 -32.00 5.88
CA ASN A 12 50.52 -32.39 6.10
C ASN A 12 51.06 -31.71 7.37
N LYS A 13 50.78 -32.30 8.53
CA LYS A 13 51.25 -31.79 9.83
C LYS A 13 52.57 -32.44 10.24
N PRO A 14 53.57 -31.67 10.72
CA PRO A 14 54.77 -32.24 11.33
C PRO A 14 54.42 -32.96 12.65
N ALA A 15 55.07 -34.10 12.92
CA ALA A 15 54.87 -34.87 14.14
C ALA A 15 55.19 -34.01 15.37
N GLY A 16 54.20 -33.78 16.24
CA GLY A 16 54.29 -32.88 17.41
C GLY A 16 53.50 -31.57 17.31
N SER A 17 52.79 -31.32 16.19
CA SER A 17 51.87 -30.19 16.09
C SER A 17 50.62 -30.38 16.94
N MET A 18 50.16 -29.31 17.59
CA MET A 18 48.94 -29.25 18.40
C MET A 18 47.72 -29.80 17.62
N SER A 19 46.86 -30.56 18.31
CA SER A 19 45.64 -31.09 17.70
C SER A 19 44.67 -29.94 17.35
N TYR A 20 43.75 -30.16 16.42
CA TYR A 20 42.74 -29.14 16.08
C TYR A 20 41.89 -28.79 17.32
N GLU A 21 41.50 -29.79 18.10
CA GLU A 21 40.71 -29.61 19.33
C GLU A 21 41.47 -28.83 20.41
N GLU A 22 42.77 -29.10 20.57
CA GLU A 22 43.64 -28.38 21.51
C GLU A 22 43.85 -26.91 21.08
N ALA A 23 44.01 -26.68 19.78
CA ALA A 23 44.14 -25.34 19.21
C ALA A 23 42.83 -24.54 19.35
N ASP A 24 41.67 -25.17 19.15
CA ASP A 24 40.37 -24.51 19.27
C ASP A 24 39.99 -24.24 20.73
N SER A 25 40.29 -25.17 21.63
CA SER A 25 40.15 -24.99 23.08
C SER A 25 41.05 -23.85 23.58
N SER A 26 42.31 -23.81 23.13
CA SER A 26 43.24 -22.73 23.48
C SER A 26 42.78 -21.38 22.94
N ARG A 27 42.23 -21.33 21.73
CA ARG A 27 41.61 -20.12 21.15
C ARG A 27 40.43 -19.66 22.00
N THR A 28 39.50 -20.55 22.31
CA THR A 28 38.29 -20.24 23.09
C THR A 28 38.65 -19.72 24.49
N ASN A 29 39.61 -20.35 25.15
CA ASN A 29 40.11 -19.89 26.45
C ASN A 29 40.74 -18.49 26.38
N ALA A 30 41.53 -18.22 25.34
CA ALA A 30 42.12 -16.90 25.13
C ALA A 30 41.04 -15.81 24.93
N TYR A 31 40.01 -16.07 24.12
CA TYR A 31 38.89 -15.14 23.94
C TYR A 31 38.10 -14.94 25.24
N ASN A 32 37.78 -16.00 25.97
CA ASN A 32 37.08 -15.88 27.26
C ASN A 32 37.88 -15.04 28.26
N LYS A 33 39.21 -15.21 28.28
CA LYS A 33 40.08 -14.41 29.15
C LYS A 33 40.06 -12.93 28.73
N ALA A 34 40.21 -12.65 27.43
CA ALA A 34 40.15 -11.29 26.89
C ALA A 34 38.80 -10.62 27.22
N LEU A 35 37.68 -11.32 26.98
CA LEU A 35 36.34 -10.80 27.22
C LEU A 35 36.02 -10.58 28.71
N SER A 36 36.69 -11.30 29.62
CA SER A 36 36.52 -11.13 31.07
C SER A 36 37.26 -9.93 31.67
N LEU A 37 38.15 -9.27 30.91
CA LEU A 37 38.85 -8.08 31.37
C LEU A 37 37.87 -6.93 31.59
N LYS A 38 38.03 -6.20 32.71
CA LYS A 38 37.20 -5.04 33.06
C LYS A 38 37.89 -3.74 32.65
N ASP A 39 38.20 -3.63 31.36
CA ASP A 39 38.91 -2.49 30.77
C ASP A 39 38.21 -2.05 29.49
N GLU A 40 37.50 -0.92 29.55
CA GLU A 40 36.74 -0.37 28.43
C GLU A 40 37.62 -0.06 27.21
N PHE A 41 38.83 0.47 27.42
CA PHE A 41 39.73 0.81 26.31
C PHE A 41 40.20 -0.44 25.58
N PHE A 42 40.56 -1.48 26.32
CA PHE A 42 40.90 -2.77 25.73
C PHE A 42 39.75 -3.33 24.89
N HIS A 43 38.52 -3.27 25.42
CA HIS A 43 37.33 -3.73 24.69
C HIS A 43 37.10 -2.94 23.40
N PHE A 44 37.30 -1.63 23.41
CA PHE A 44 37.14 -0.82 22.20
C PHE A 44 38.16 -1.17 21.12
N GLU A 45 39.44 -1.32 21.48
CA GLU A 45 40.48 -1.77 20.54
C GLU A 45 40.19 -3.18 19.99
N LEU A 46 39.65 -4.06 20.83
CA LEU A 46 39.20 -5.39 20.41
C LEU A 46 38.03 -5.33 19.43
N TYR A 47 37.07 -4.43 19.64
CA TYR A 47 35.93 -4.26 18.74
C TYR A 47 36.34 -3.63 17.41
N ASP A 48 37.21 -2.62 17.43
CA ASP A 48 37.82 -2.07 16.21
C ASP A 48 38.59 -3.16 15.44
N TRP A 49 39.29 -4.06 16.14
CA TRP A 49 39.92 -5.21 15.51
C TRP A 49 38.90 -6.16 14.86
N TYR A 50 37.79 -6.49 15.53
CA TYR A 50 36.72 -7.31 14.95
C TYR A 50 36.14 -6.67 13.67
N LEU A 51 35.87 -5.36 13.69
CA LEU A 51 35.36 -4.62 12.54
C LEU A 51 36.36 -4.63 11.38
N SER A 52 37.64 -4.37 11.64
CA SER A 52 38.70 -4.37 10.61
C SER A 52 38.87 -5.72 9.89
N ARG A 53 38.37 -6.80 10.49
CA ARG A 53 38.43 -8.18 9.98
C ARG A 53 37.10 -8.66 9.39
N GLY A 54 36.04 -7.85 9.42
CA GLY A 54 34.70 -8.25 9.00
C GLY A 54 34.05 -9.29 9.92
N LEU A 55 34.52 -9.41 11.17
CA LEU A 55 34.04 -10.39 12.15
C LEU A 55 32.81 -9.87 12.92
N THR A 56 31.87 -9.28 12.20
CA THR A 56 30.69 -8.59 12.77
C THR A 56 29.80 -9.53 13.59
N ASN A 57 29.58 -10.77 13.13
CA ASN A 57 28.78 -11.75 13.87
C ASN A 57 29.40 -12.09 15.24
N GLN A 58 30.72 -12.26 15.30
CA GLN A 58 31.43 -12.55 16.56
C GLN A 58 31.37 -11.34 17.52
N LEU A 59 31.50 -10.12 16.96
CA LEU A 59 31.31 -8.90 17.74
C LEU A 59 29.92 -8.85 18.37
N LEU A 60 28.86 -9.15 17.61
CA LEU A 60 27.48 -9.10 18.08
C LEU A 60 27.10 -10.23 19.06
N GLU A 61 27.85 -11.34 19.06
CA GLU A 61 27.74 -12.41 20.06
C GLU A 61 28.41 -12.06 21.39
N THR A 62 29.25 -11.03 21.41
CA THR A 62 30.00 -10.61 22.59
C THR A 62 29.05 -10.01 23.64
N ARG A 63 29.02 -10.60 24.84
CA ARG A 63 28.15 -10.18 25.96
C ARG A 63 28.88 -9.33 27.00
N THR A 64 29.49 -8.25 26.55
CA THR A 64 30.18 -7.28 27.42
C THR A 64 29.30 -6.05 27.65
N PRO A 65 29.44 -5.34 28.78
CA PRO A 65 28.68 -4.12 29.05
C PRO A 65 29.15 -2.92 28.19
N TYR A 66 30.30 -3.03 27.53
CA TYR A 66 30.94 -1.92 26.81
C TYR A 66 30.52 -1.84 25.33
N LEU A 67 29.93 -2.90 24.76
CA LEU A 67 29.62 -2.97 23.33
C LEU A 67 28.61 -1.91 22.89
N GLU A 68 27.57 -1.66 23.68
CA GLU A 68 26.58 -0.61 23.39
C GLU A 68 27.24 0.77 23.35
N GLY A 69 28.06 1.08 24.35
CA GLY A 69 28.78 2.36 24.42
C GLY A 69 29.74 2.54 23.26
N PHE A 70 30.43 1.49 22.83
CA PHE A 70 31.30 1.51 21.65
C PHE A 70 30.55 1.82 20.36
N LEU A 71 29.43 1.11 20.11
CA LEU A 71 28.65 1.25 18.88
C LEU A 71 27.92 2.60 18.81
N ALA A 72 27.54 3.17 19.96
CA ALA A 72 26.93 4.50 20.05
C ALA A 72 27.96 5.66 20.12
N ARG A 73 29.26 5.36 20.13
CA ARG A 73 30.31 6.39 20.27
C ARG A 73 30.59 7.09 18.95
N GLU A 74 30.78 8.41 19.02
CA GLU A 74 31.27 9.22 17.92
C GLU A 74 32.69 8.79 17.43
N PRO A 75 33.00 8.91 16.13
CA PRO A 75 32.08 9.30 15.06
C PRO A 75 31.02 8.22 14.79
N THR A 76 29.77 8.64 14.71
CA THR A 76 28.66 7.77 14.33
C THR A 76 28.78 7.43 12.85
N THR A 77 28.82 6.14 12.52
CA THR A 77 28.92 5.64 11.13
C THR A 77 27.73 4.73 10.84
N LEU A 78 27.35 4.62 9.57
CA LEU A 78 26.26 3.74 9.15
C LEU A 78 26.49 2.29 9.59
N GLU A 79 27.72 1.77 9.44
CA GLU A 79 28.09 0.41 9.88
C GLU A 79 27.86 0.23 11.40
N LYS A 80 28.30 1.18 12.23
CA LYS A 80 28.10 1.10 13.68
C LYS A 80 26.62 1.17 14.07
N SER A 81 25.85 2.04 13.44
CA SER A 81 24.40 2.14 13.68
C SER A 81 23.66 0.88 13.23
N ASP A 82 24.07 0.27 12.12
CA ASP A 82 23.52 -1.01 11.65
C ASP A 82 23.82 -2.14 12.65
N LEU A 83 25.04 -2.21 13.15
CA LEU A 83 25.43 -3.18 14.17
C LEU A 83 24.69 -2.93 15.50
N LEU A 84 24.43 -1.67 15.85
CA LEU A 84 23.74 -1.30 17.09
C LEU A 84 22.31 -1.82 17.14
N TRP A 85 21.51 -1.61 16.09
CA TRP A 85 20.14 -2.15 16.09
C TRP A 85 20.16 -3.68 16.06
N GLN A 86 21.06 -4.31 15.30
CA GLN A 86 21.20 -5.77 15.26
C GLN A 86 21.59 -6.37 16.63
N TYR A 87 22.44 -5.66 17.37
CA TYR A 87 22.79 -6.01 18.74
C TYR A 87 21.57 -5.91 19.68
N TYR A 88 20.76 -4.86 19.55
CA TYR A 88 19.51 -4.73 20.30
C TYR A 88 18.52 -5.86 20.00
N VAL A 89 18.35 -6.26 18.74
CA VAL A 89 17.50 -7.39 18.36
C VAL A 89 18.00 -8.70 19.00
N ARG A 90 19.30 -9.01 18.90
CA ARG A 90 19.89 -10.21 19.50
C ARG A 90 19.77 -10.27 21.03
N THR A 91 19.67 -9.11 21.67
CA THR A 91 19.50 -8.98 23.13
C THR A 91 18.04 -8.77 23.55
N SER A 92 17.08 -8.99 22.63
CA SER A 92 15.63 -8.86 22.86
C SER A 92 15.19 -7.46 23.29
N ARG A 93 15.92 -6.41 22.90
CA ARG A 93 15.63 -4.99 23.19
C ARG A 93 15.02 -4.31 21.96
N TYR A 94 13.89 -4.82 21.50
CA TYR A 94 13.33 -4.46 20.20
C TYR A 94 12.91 -2.98 20.06
N ALA A 95 12.45 -2.32 21.12
CA ALA A 95 12.09 -0.89 21.08
C ALA A 95 13.32 0.00 20.86
N ARG A 96 14.47 -0.36 21.43
CA ARG A 96 15.72 0.35 21.15
C ARG A 96 16.18 0.10 19.72
N ALA A 97 16.04 -1.13 19.21
CA ALA A 97 16.32 -1.44 17.81
C ALA A 97 15.43 -0.60 16.88
N ALA A 98 14.12 -0.56 17.13
CA ALA A 98 13.16 0.20 16.35
C ALA A 98 13.44 1.71 16.37
N SER A 99 13.82 2.27 17.51
CA SER A 99 14.21 3.69 17.63
C SER A 99 15.46 4.03 16.82
N VAL A 100 16.48 3.16 16.83
CA VAL A 100 17.69 3.34 16.00
C VAL A 100 17.33 3.26 14.50
N LEU A 101 16.52 2.27 14.11
CA LEU A 101 16.08 2.09 12.72
C LEU A 101 15.24 3.27 12.20
N ALA A 102 14.28 3.76 12.98
CA ALA A 102 13.50 4.94 12.62
C ALA A 102 14.39 6.18 12.45
N SER A 103 15.34 6.38 13.38
CA SER A 103 16.31 7.48 13.27
C SER A 103 17.22 7.37 12.05
N LEU A 104 17.63 6.13 11.68
CA LEU A 104 18.41 5.87 10.47
C LEU A 104 17.62 6.15 9.18
N ALA A 105 16.32 5.87 9.17
CA ALA A 105 15.49 6.16 8.02
C ALA A 105 15.33 7.67 7.76
N GLU A 106 15.33 8.49 8.81
CA GLU A 106 15.09 9.94 8.72
C GLU A 106 16.38 10.77 8.58
N THR A 107 17.52 10.26 9.03
CA THR A 107 18.74 11.07 9.09
C THR A 107 19.25 11.48 7.71
N PRO A 108 19.67 12.74 7.51
CA PRO A 108 20.41 13.17 6.34
C PRO A 108 21.91 12.92 6.47
N ALA A 109 22.39 12.42 7.61
CA ALA A 109 23.82 12.25 7.88
C ALA A 109 24.50 11.19 6.99
N PHE A 110 23.72 10.27 6.42
CA PHE A 110 24.20 9.21 5.54
C PHE A 110 23.52 9.29 4.18
N PRO A 111 24.25 9.08 3.07
CA PRO A 111 23.65 8.98 1.75
C PRO A 111 22.91 7.64 1.64
N LEU A 112 21.61 7.65 1.90
CA LEU A 112 20.74 6.47 1.86
C LEU A 112 19.74 6.63 0.73
N SER A 113 19.60 5.60 -0.11
CA SER A 113 18.53 5.54 -1.10
C SER A 113 17.17 5.45 -0.43
N LEU A 114 16.12 5.85 -1.16
CA LEU A 114 14.75 5.79 -0.66
C LEU A 114 14.36 4.36 -0.25
N GLN A 115 14.75 3.34 -1.02
CA GLN A 115 14.46 1.93 -0.71
C GLN A 115 15.13 1.51 0.60
N LYS A 116 16.34 2.00 0.90
CA LYS A 116 17.01 1.67 2.16
C LYS A 116 16.31 2.30 3.37
N ARG A 117 15.80 3.53 3.22
CA ARG A 117 15.01 4.21 4.25
C ARG A 117 13.70 3.46 4.52
N VAL A 118 13.01 2.99 3.48
CA VAL A 118 11.80 2.16 3.59
C VAL A 118 12.11 0.80 4.26
N GLU A 119 13.24 0.18 3.95
CA GLU A 119 13.70 -1.05 4.62
C GLU A 119 13.88 -0.80 6.12
N TYR A 120 14.54 0.29 6.51
CA TYR A 120 14.72 0.64 7.92
C TYR A 120 13.40 0.89 8.64
N LEU A 121 12.45 1.62 8.04
CA LEU A 121 11.12 1.81 8.61
C LEU A 121 10.37 0.47 8.76
N SER A 122 10.42 -0.40 7.75
CA SER A 122 9.78 -1.72 7.79
C SER A 122 10.34 -2.59 8.91
N LEU A 123 11.67 -2.60 9.09
CA LEU A 123 12.32 -3.27 10.21
C LEU A 123 11.95 -2.62 11.55
N ALA A 124 11.83 -1.30 11.60
CA ALA A 124 11.43 -0.58 12.81
C ALA A 124 10.02 -0.99 13.25
N VAL A 125 9.05 -1.02 12.34
CA VAL A 125 7.67 -1.49 12.62
C VAL A 125 7.68 -2.93 13.14
N GLY A 126 8.39 -3.84 12.48
CA GLY A 126 8.48 -5.25 12.89
C GLY A 126 9.05 -5.42 14.30
N ASN A 127 10.10 -4.67 14.64
CA ASN A 127 10.70 -4.67 15.98
C ASN A 127 9.78 -4.03 17.03
N ALA A 128 9.16 -2.90 16.70
CA ALA A 128 8.28 -2.19 17.63
C ALA A 128 7.06 -3.05 18.03
N LYS A 129 6.45 -3.75 17.06
CA LYS A 129 5.35 -4.71 17.29
C LYS A 129 5.77 -5.92 18.14
N SER A 130 7.00 -6.40 17.96
CA SER A 130 7.52 -7.56 18.68
C SER A 130 7.71 -7.32 20.18
N GLN A 131 7.76 -6.06 20.63
CA GLN A 131 7.94 -5.75 22.04
C GLN A 131 6.64 -5.64 22.84
N ILE A 132 5.49 -5.34 22.21
CA ILE A 132 4.26 -4.91 22.91
C ILE A 132 3.80 -5.98 23.92
N PRO A 133 4.09 -5.83 25.23
CA PRO A 133 3.53 -6.70 26.27
C PRO A 133 2.08 -6.29 26.49
N SER A 134 1.23 -7.25 26.86
CA SER A 134 -0.20 -7.02 27.13
C SER A 134 -0.52 -5.98 28.22
N SER A 135 0.50 -5.47 28.94
CA SER A 135 0.40 -4.50 30.04
C SER A 135 1.04 -3.14 29.77
N SER A 136 1.63 -2.89 28.58
CA SER A 136 2.31 -1.61 28.29
C SER A 136 1.39 -0.53 27.72
N ARG A 137 1.67 0.70 28.17
CA ARG A 137 0.86 1.91 28.11
C ARG A 137 1.16 2.76 26.87
N GLY A 138 0.17 3.55 26.45
CA GLY A 138 0.18 4.69 25.51
C GLY A 138 1.41 4.88 24.62
N ASP A 139 2.50 5.36 25.18
CA ASP A 139 3.72 5.79 24.45
C ASP A 139 4.30 4.72 23.49
N ALA A 140 4.26 3.44 23.86
CA ALA A 140 4.77 2.38 22.99
C ALA A 140 3.84 2.13 21.78
N VAL A 141 2.53 2.27 21.97
CA VAL A 141 1.55 2.19 20.89
C VAL A 141 1.68 3.40 19.99
N GLN A 142 1.82 4.60 20.57
CA GLN A 142 2.03 5.84 19.81
C GLN A 142 3.27 5.74 18.92
N PHE A 143 4.41 5.28 19.46
CA PHE A 143 5.62 5.11 18.65
C PHE A 143 5.43 4.13 17.49
N VAL A 144 4.71 3.02 17.69
CA VAL A 144 4.41 2.08 16.61
C VAL A 144 3.59 2.77 15.53
N THR A 145 2.51 3.46 15.91
CA THR A 145 1.66 4.21 14.99
C THR A 145 2.45 5.28 14.23
N ASP A 146 3.29 6.07 14.91
CA ASP A 146 4.11 7.11 14.28
C ASP A 146 5.05 6.53 13.20
N VAL A 147 5.64 5.36 13.46
CA VAL A 147 6.56 4.71 12.50
C VAL A 147 5.80 4.03 11.37
N GLU A 148 4.61 3.51 11.61
CA GLU A 148 3.72 2.98 10.58
C GLU A 148 3.24 4.08 9.62
N GLU A 149 2.77 5.21 10.15
CA GLU A 149 2.37 6.37 9.34
C GLU A 149 3.54 6.86 8.49
N LYS A 150 4.75 6.95 9.07
CA LYS A 150 5.96 7.31 8.30
C LYS A 150 6.28 6.31 7.20
N LEU A 151 6.08 5.01 7.45
CA LEU A 151 6.26 3.97 6.44
C LEU A 151 5.26 4.11 5.30
N GLU A 152 4.00 4.39 5.59
CA GLU A 152 2.96 4.65 4.58
C GLU A 152 3.31 5.88 3.73
N VAL A 153 3.71 7.00 4.36
CA VAL A 153 4.16 8.21 3.65
C VAL A 153 5.40 7.93 2.79
N ALA A 154 6.37 7.16 3.30
CA ALA A 154 7.55 6.78 2.53
C ALA A 154 7.20 5.89 1.32
N GLN A 155 6.15 5.05 1.42
CA GLN A 155 5.65 4.28 0.29
C GLN A 155 5.00 5.18 -0.77
N VAL A 156 4.28 6.23 -0.39
CA VAL A 156 3.80 7.26 -1.34
C VAL A 156 4.99 7.89 -2.08
N GLN A 157 6.06 8.21 -1.38
CA GLN A 157 7.27 8.76 -1.97
C GLN A 157 7.94 7.78 -2.96
N VAL A 158 7.90 6.47 -2.71
CA VAL A 158 8.36 5.45 -3.66
C VAL A 158 7.50 5.44 -4.93
N GLU A 159 6.19 5.60 -4.80
CA GLU A 159 5.28 5.69 -5.96
C GLU A 159 5.56 6.96 -6.79
N ILE A 160 5.92 8.07 -6.15
CA ILE A 160 6.39 9.28 -6.84
C ILE A 160 7.68 9.01 -7.60
N PHE A 161 8.68 8.41 -6.94
CA PHE A 161 9.96 8.05 -7.58
C PHE A 161 9.71 7.18 -8.83
N ARG A 162 8.86 6.15 -8.70
CA ARG A 162 8.51 5.27 -9.81
C ARG A 162 7.79 6.00 -10.95
N ALA A 163 6.84 6.88 -10.62
CA ALA A 163 6.13 7.67 -11.62
C ALA A 163 7.07 8.63 -12.38
N ILE A 164 8.08 9.19 -11.70
CA ILE A 164 9.14 9.99 -12.33
C ILE A 164 10.01 9.11 -13.25
N GLU A 165 10.41 7.93 -12.80
CA GLU A 165 11.19 6.98 -13.62
C GLU A 165 10.46 6.59 -14.91
N GLU A 166 9.16 6.29 -14.82
CA GLU A 166 8.30 5.87 -15.93
C GLU A 166 7.87 7.05 -16.84
N SER A 167 8.07 8.30 -16.42
CA SER A 167 7.66 9.48 -17.21
C SER A 167 8.45 9.65 -18.51
N GLU A 168 7.86 10.31 -19.51
CA GLU A 168 8.50 10.62 -20.80
C GLU A 168 9.32 11.94 -20.77
N MET A 169 9.72 12.40 -19.58
CA MET A 169 10.47 13.65 -19.40
C MET A 169 11.91 13.56 -19.93
N PRO A 170 12.52 14.69 -20.35
CA PRO A 170 13.94 14.72 -20.70
C PRO A 170 14.84 14.20 -19.56
N GLN A 171 15.88 13.44 -19.90
CA GLN A 171 16.73 12.75 -18.92
C GLN A 171 17.35 13.68 -17.85
N ASP A 172 17.84 14.86 -18.25
CA ASP A 172 18.43 15.83 -17.32
C ASP A 172 17.40 16.38 -16.31
N GLU A 173 16.15 16.55 -16.73
CA GLU A 173 15.07 17.01 -15.86
C GLU A 173 14.58 15.88 -14.96
N LYS A 174 14.40 14.69 -15.53
CA LYS A 174 14.06 13.46 -14.79
C LYS A 174 15.06 13.20 -13.66
N GLN A 175 16.37 13.26 -13.95
CA GLN A 175 17.40 13.03 -12.95
C GLN A 175 17.33 14.03 -11.79
N ARG A 176 17.03 15.31 -12.06
CA ARG A 176 16.86 16.31 -10.98
C ARG A 176 15.69 15.98 -10.06
N TRP A 177 14.59 15.48 -10.62
CA TRP A 177 13.43 15.06 -9.84
C TRP A 177 13.73 13.79 -9.02
N LEU A 178 14.45 12.83 -9.59
CA LEU A 178 14.90 11.63 -8.90
C LEU A 178 15.86 11.97 -7.74
N ASP A 179 16.86 12.81 -8.00
CA ASP A 179 17.79 13.28 -6.97
C ASP A 179 17.04 14.02 -5.84
N LYS A 180 16.04 14.84 -6.19
CA LYS A 180 15.23 15.58 -5.21
C LYS A 180 14.37 14.64 -4.36
N VAL A 181 13.68 13.67 -4.97
CA VAL A 181 12.80 12.77 -4.23
C VAL A 181 13.57 11.76 -3.38
N GLU A 182 14.85 11.49 -3.67
CA GLU A 182 15.69 10.60 -2.85
C GLU A 182 16.44 11.30 -1.71
N ASP A 183 16.49 12.64 -1.70
CA ASP A 183 17.27 13.45 -0.74
C ASP A 183 16.97 13.06 0.73
N ARG A 184 15.69 13.00 1.08
CA ARG A 184 15.19 12.68 2.43
C ARG A 184 13.78 12.11 2.36
N LEU A 185 13.27 11.67 3.50
CA LEU A 185 11.83 11.45 3.64
C LEU A 185 11.10 12.80 3.71
N PHE A 186 10.07 12.95 2.89
CA PHE A 186 9.19 14.11 2.88
C PHE A 186 7.91 13.83 3.67
N THR A 187 7.29 14.88 4.18
CA THR A 187 5.94 14.79 4.75
C THR A 187 4.90 14.65 3.64
N ILE A 188 3.72 14.14 3.97
CA ILE A 188 2.65 13.92 2.98
C ILE A 188 2.24 15.22 2.26
N THR A 189 2.25 16.36 2.96
CA THR A 189 1.96 17.69 2.41
C THR A 189 3.04 18.17 1.45
N GLU A 190 4.32 17.90 1.77
CA GLU A 190 5.44 18.19 0.88
C GLU A 190 5.37 17.29 -0.37
N LEU A 191 5.08 15.99 -0.23
CA LEU A 191 4.90 15.09 -1.37
C LEU A 191 3.82 15.58 -2.34
N TYR A 192 2.71 16.13 -1.81
CA TYR A 192 1.66 16.73 -2.62
C TYR A 192 2.15 17.99 -3.36
N SER A 193 2.56 19.01 -2.61
CA SER A 193 2.82 20.36 -3.15
C SER A 193 4.15 20.49 -3.90
N GLU A 194 5.14 19.67 -3.56
CA GLU A 194 6.47 19.75 -4.16
C GLU A 194 6.71 18.78 -5.32
N PHE A 195 5.86 17.75 -5.47
CA PHE A 195 6.03 16.71 -6.48
C PHE A 195 4.71 16.37 -7.19
N ALA A 196 3.71 15.86 -6.47
CA ALA A 196 2.53 15.26 -7.11
C ALA A 196 1.71 16.28 -7.92
N GLU A 197 1.48 17.49 -7.38
CA GLU A 197 0.81 18.58 -8.09
C GLU A 197 1.67 19.15 -9.23
N PRO A 198 2.95 19.57 -9.02
CA PRO A 198 3.79 20.09 -10.10
C PRO A 198 4.02 19.14 -11.28
N LEU A 199 4.05 17.83 -11.02
CA LEU A 199 4.25 16.78 -12.04
C LEU A 199 2.93 16.19 -12.56
N GLU A 200 1.78 16.69 -12.09
CA GLU A 200 0.45 16.19 -12.44
C GLU A 200 0.29 14.67 -12.29
N LEU A 201 0.81 14.12 -11.19
CA LEU A 201 0.77 12.70 -10.86
C LEU A 201 -0.58 12.34 -10.24
N LEU A 202 -1.64 12.34 -11.05
CA LEU A 202 -3.03 12.22 -10.59
C LEU A 202 -3.31 10.94 -9.78
N GLU A 203 -2.74 9.79 -10.18
CA GLU A 203 -2.92 8.53 -9.44
C GLU A 203 -2.21 8.57 -8.06
N VAL A 204 -1.07 9.25 -7.97
CA VAL A 204 -0.38 9.50 -6.70
C VAL A 204 -1.17 10.50 -5.84
N ILE A 205 -1.80 11.51 -6.45
CA ILE A 205 -2.67 12.44 -5.71
C ILE A 205 -3.81 11.69 -5.02
N LEU A 206 -4.45 10.72 -5.68
CA LEU A 206 -5.43 9.84 -5.03
C LEU A 206 -4.81 9.02 -3.90
N LEU A 207 -3.60 8.46 -4.10
CA LEU A 207 -2.90 7.76 -3.03
C LEU A 207 -2.60 8.66 -1.82
N ILE A 208 -2.24 9.92 -2.06
CA ILE A 208 -2.02 10.91 -1.01
C ILE A 208 -3.31 11.14 -0.22
N PHE A 209 -4.45 11.31 -0.89
CA PHE A 209 -5.74 11.45 -0.20
C PHE A 209 -6.09 10.22 0.64
N HIS A 210 -5.77 9.02 0.13
CA HIS A 210 -5.98 7.76 0.85
C HIS A 210 -5.15 7.73 2.15
N VAL A 211 -3.84 7.95 2.04
CA VAL A 211 -2.89 7.85 3.15
C VAL A 211 -3.08 8.96 4.19
N SER A 212 -3.55 10.15 3.78
CA SER A 212 -3.78 11.27 4.70
C SER A 212 -5.21 11.38 5.24
N ASP A 213 -6.13 10.49 4.84
CA ASP A 213 -7.59 10.64 5.07
C ASP A 213 -8.07 12.07 4.73
N HIS A 214 -7.56 12.64 3.63
CA HIS A 214 -7.84 14.01 3.24
C HIS A 214 -9.21 14.15 2.59
N ARG A 215 -10.17 14.69 3.35
CA ARG A 215 -11.57 14.80 2.94
C ARG A 215 -11.88 16.14 2.27
N ASP A 216 -11.53 16.24 0.99
CA ASP A 216 -12.02 17.32 0.11
C ASP A 216 -12.74 16.71 -1.12
N PRO A 217 -14.08 16.59 -1.08
CA PRO A 217 -14.85 15.99 -2.17
C PRO A 217 -14.66 16.71 -3.51
N PHE A 218 -14.42 18.02 -3.50
CA PHE A 218 -14.24 18.78 -4.74
C PHE A 218 -12.89 18.45 -5.39
N LEU A 219 -11.83 18.37 -4.59
CA LEU A 219 -10.50 18.04 -5.08
C LEU A 219 -10.41 16.58 -5.53
N VAL A 220 -11.03 15.66 -4.80
CA VAL A 220 -11.13 14.25 -5.19
C VAL A 220 -11.89 14.11 -6.52
N ALA A 221 -13.05 14.75 -6.65
CA ALA A 221 -13.84 14.72 -7.89
C ALA A 221 -13.04 15.30 -9.07
N ALA A 222 -12.40 16.46 -8.89
CA ALA A 222 -11.57 17.08 -9.93
C ALA A 222 -10.39 16.19 -10.35
N THR A 223 -9.78 15.48 -9.40
CA THR A 223 -8.68 14.53 -9.68
C THR A 223 -9.19 13.35 -10.51
N TRP A 224 -10.33 12.76 -10.15
CA TRP A 224 -10.96 11.70 -10.94
C TRP A 224 -11.35 12.18 -12.34
N GLU A 225 -11.98 13.35 -12.46
CA GLU A 225 -12.31 13.94 -13.76
C GLU A 225 -11.07 14.10 -14.66
N ALA A 226 -9.95 14.57 -14.10
CA ALA A 226 -8.69 14.68 -14.83
C ALA A 226 -8.11 13.32 -15.26
N ILE A 227 -8.17 12.31 -14.39
CA ILE A 227 -7.74 10.93 -14.71
C ILE A 227 -8.56 10.37 -15.86
N LEU A 228 -9.88 10.51 -15.78
CA LEU A 228 -10.79 9.99 -16.80
C LEU A 228 -10.65 10.76 -18.11
N ALA A 229 -10.36 12.06 -18.07
CA ALA A 229 -10.05 12.86 -19.26
C ALA A 229 -8.76 12.35 -19.94
N ARG A 230 -7.68 12.17 -19.17
CA ARG A 230 -6.40 11.64 -19.69
C ARG A 230 -6.56 10.26 -20.31
N ALA A 231 -7.32 9.36 -19.68
CA ALA A 231 -7.62 8.04 -20.23
C ALA A 231 -8.35 8.11 -21.59
N GLN A 232 -9.24 9.08 -21.78
CA GLN A 232 -9.90 9.29 -23.07
C GLN A 232 -8.94 9.82 -24.14
N GLU A 233 -8.00 10.69 -23.76
CA GLU A 233 -7.01 11.25 -24.68
C GLU A 233 -5.98 10.21 -25.15
N GLU A 234 -5.62 9.28 -24.27
CA GLU A 234 -4.74 8.16 -24.61
C GLU A 234 -5.37 7.16 -25.60
N GLN A 235 -6.70 7.02 -25.58
CA GLN A 235 -7.45 6.08 -26.44
C GLN A 235 -8.72 6.74 -27.01
N PRO A 236 -8.57 7.69 -27.95
CA PRO A 236 -9.69 8.48 -28.46
C PRO A 236 -10.70 7.66 -29.29
N ASP A 237 -10.27 6.53 -29.88
CA ASP A 237 -11.12 5.64 -30.66
C ASP A 237 -12.02 4.75 -29.79
N HIS A 238 -11.63 4.50 -28.53
CA HIS A 238 -12.33 3.61 -27.60
C HIS A 238 -12.46 4.24 -26.19
N PRO A 239 -13.07 5.44 -26.07
CA PRO A 239 -13.03 6.21 -24.82
C PRO A 239 -13.77 5.53 -23.66
N VAL A 240 -14.84 4.76 -23.95
CA VAL A 240 -15.59 4.02 -22.92
C VAL A 240 -14.75 2.87 -22.36
N ASP A 241 -14.10 2.09 -23.23
CA ASP A 241 -13.25 0.98 -22.82
C ASP A 241 -12.02 1.47 -22.04
N ALA A 242 -11.44 2.61 -22.44
CA ALA A 242 -10.32 3.25 -21.75
C ALA A 242 -10.69 3.72 -20.33
N VAL A 243 -11.84 4.39 -20.20
CA VAL A 243 -12.38 4.81 -18.89
C VAL A 243 -12.69 3.59 -18.03
N ALA A 244 -13.35 2.56 -18.57
CA ALA A 244 -13.66 1.33 -17.86
C ALA A 244 -12.38 0.66 -17.32
N ALA A 245 -11.37 0.48 -18.18
CA ALA A 245 -10.08 -0.10 -17.80
C ALA A 245 -9.39 0.70 -16.69
N LYS A 246 -9.39 2.03 -16.79
CA LYS A 246 -8.78 2.91 -15.79
C LYS A 246 -9.53 2.85 -14.44
N VAL A 247 -10.86 2.84 -14.45
CA VAL A 247 -11.69 2.70 -13.23
C VAL A 247 -11.45 1.34 -12.57
N THR A 248 -11.42 0.25 -13.34
CA THR A 248 -11.14 -1.09 -12.80
C THR A 248 -9.73 -1.17 -12.21
N GLN A 249 -8.72 -0.62 -12.92
CA GLN A 249 -7.33 -0.56 -12.45
C GLN A 249 -7.22 0.16 -11.10
N LEU A 250 -7.73 1.39 -11.00
CA LEU A 250 -7.62 2.18 -9.77
C LEU A 250 -8.54 1.69 -8.66
N GLY A 251 -9.73 1.21 -9.03
CA GLY A 251 -10.67 0.63 -8.08
C GLY A 251 -10.08 -0.60 -7.39
N SER A 252 -9.36 -1.48 -8.09
CA SER A 252 -8.69 -2.64 -7.46
C SER A 252 -7.72 -2.27 -6.32
N ARG A 253 -7.22 -1.03 -6.32
CA ARG A 253 -6.33 -0.47 -5.28
C ARG A 253 -7.08 0.32 -4.22
N PHE A 254 -8.09 1.11 -4.61
CA PHE A 254 -8.70 2.13 -3.75
C PHE A 254 -10.15 1.85 -3.34
N HIS A 255 -10.80 0.79 -3.83
CA HIS A 255 -12.24 0.56 -3.62
C HIS A 255 -12.68 0.45 -2.16
N THR A 256 -11.75 0.19 -1.23
CA THR A 256 -12.01 0.14 0.21
C THR A 256 -11.97 1.52 0.88
N SER A 257 -11.47 2.55 0.19
CA SER A 257 -11.36 3.92 0.69
C SER A 257 -12.53 4.76 0.19
N ASP A 258 -13.37 5.22 1.11
CA ASP A 258 -14.47 6.16 0.84
C ASP A 258 -13.98 7.56 0.43
N VAL A 259 -12.74 7.91 0.80
CA VAL A 259 -12.09 9.17 0.41
C VAL A 259 -11.55 9.12 -1.02
N SER A 260 -10.75 8.11 -1.35
CA SER A 260 -10.07 8.05 -2.66
C SER A 260 -10.93 7.41 -3.74
N PHE A 261 -11.91 6.62 -3.36
CA PHE A 261 -12.88 5.99 -4.26
C PHE A 261 -14.31 6.28 -3.76
N PRO A 262 -14.78 7.54 -3.84
CA PRO A 262 -16.11 7.92 -3.40
C PRO A 262 -17.17 7.30 -4.32
N LEU A 263 -17.62 6.09 -3.97
CA LEU A 263 -18.46 5.25 -4.83
C LEU A 263 -19.70 5.97 -5.38
N PRO A 264 -20.49 6.74 -4.60
CA PRO A 264 -21.66 7.43 -5.12
C PRO A 264 -21.30 8.49 -6.18
N ASP A 265 -20.28 9.29 -5.92
CA ASP A 265 -19.85 10.38 -6.81
C ASP A 265 -19.21 9.83 -8.09
N LEU A 266 -18.42 8.76 -7.96
CA LEU A 266 -17.77 8.12 -9.10
C LEU A 266 -18.78 7.43 -10.02
N ILE A 267 -19.76 6.67 -9.48
CA ILE A 267 -20.83 6.10 -10.29
C ILE A 267 -21.64 7.22 -10.95
N ALA A 268 -21.99 8.29 -10.22
CA ALA A 268 -22.72 9.41 -10.80
C ALA A 268 -21.95 10.10 -11.94
N LEU A 269 -20.64 10.26 -11.80
CA LEU A 269 -19.75 10.82 -12.83
C LEU A 269 -19.70 9.91 -14.07
N LEU A 270 -19.46 8.62 -13.87
CA LEU A 270 -19.33 7.63 -14.95
C LEU A 270 -20.65 7.42 -15.70
N GLU A 271 -21.78 7.40 -14.99
CA GLU A 271 -23.12 7.31 -15.58
C GLU A 271 -23.44 8.56 -16.41
N LYS A 272 -23.10 9.76 -15.93
CA LYS A 272 -23.25 10.99 -16.72
C LYS A 272 -22.40 10.95 -17.98
N PHE A 273 -21.17 10.46 -17.88
CA PHE A 273 -20.28 10.25 -19.02
C PHE A 273 -20.87 9.26 -20.04
N SER A 274 -21.40 8.13 -19.55
CA SER A 274 -22.07 7.09 -20.35
C SER A 274 -23.32 7.63 -21.05
N TYR A 275 -24.16 8.40 -20.33
CA TYR A 275 -25.37 9.01 -20.86
C TYR A 275 -25.10 10.01 -21.99
N GLY A 276 -23.96 10.71 -21.94
CA GLY A 276 -23.51 11.59 -23.04
C GLY A 276 -23.08 10.84 -24.30
N ARG A 277 -22.85 9.52 -24.22
CA ARG A 277 -22.26 8.66 -25.27
C ARG A 277 -23.08 7.39 -25.52
N GLN A 278 -24.41 7.51 -25.51
CA GLN A 278 -25.33 6.37 -25.72
C GLN A 278 -25.11 5.57 -27.03
N GLY A 279 -24.44 6.15 -28.03
CA GLY A 279 -24.09 5.46 -29.28
C GLY A 279 -22.95 4.45 -29.15
N ASP A 280 -22.04 4.67 -28.20
CA ASP A 280 -20.79 3.90 -28.04
C ASP A 280 -20.78 3.08 -26.74
N ALA A 281 -21.49 3.54 -25.71
CA ALA A 281 -21.53 2.91 -24.40
C ALA A 281 -22.46 1.69 -24.36
N ARG A 282 -21.95 0.58 -23.82
CA ARG A 282 -22.75 -0.65 -23.60
C ARG A 282 -23.55 -0.52 -22.31
N PRO A 283 -24.86 -0.82 -22.28
CA PRO A 283 -25.64 -0.73 -21.04
C PRO A 283 -24.98 -1.49 -19.89
N GLY A 284 -24.92 -0.85 -18.72
CA GLY A 284 -24.40 -1.41 -17.47
C GLY A 284 -22.88 -1.50 -17.36
N TRP A 285 -22.10 -1.02 -18.33
CA TRP A 285 -20.63 -1.13 -18.27
C TRP A 285 -20.02 -0.50 -17.01
N VAL A 286 -20.61 0.60 -16.49
CA VAL A 286 -20.16 1.27 -15.27
C VAL A 286 -20.25 0.32 -14.08
N ALA A 287 -21.42 -0.28 -13.86
CA ALA A 287 -21.63 -1.25 -12.79
C ALA A 287 -20.64 -2.44 -12.89
N HIS A 288 -20.38 -2.93 -14.10
CA HIS A 288 -19.42 -4.02 -14.31
C HIS A 288 -17.99 -3.58 -14.01
N ALA A 289 -17.53 -2.42 -14.51
CA ALA A 289 -16.18 -1.93 -14.27
C ALA A 289 -15.90 -1.71 -12.77
N ILE A 290 -16.91 -1.20 -12.03
CA ILE A 290 -16.85 -1.00 -10.58
C ILE A 290 -16.89 -2.35 -9.82
N HIS A 291 -17.68 -3.31 -10.29
CA HIS A 291 -17.69 -4.65 -9.74
C HIS A 291 -16.36 -5.39 -9.95
N ASP A 292 -15.80 -5.29 -11.15
CA ASP A 292 -14.50 -5.87 -11.52
C ASP A 292 -13.35 -5.23 -10.72
N ALA A 293 -13.53 -4.00 -10.23
CA ALA A 293 -12.64 -3.35 -9.27
C ALA A 293 -12.71 -3.94 -7.84
N GLY A 294 -13.64 -4.85 -7.55
CA GLY A 294 -13.79 -5.51 -6.25
C GLY A 294 -14.94 -4.96 -5.38
N VAL A 295 -15.76 -4.03 -5.90
CA VAL A 295 -16.92 -3.52 -5.18
C VAL A 295 -18.08 -4.52 -5.27
N PRO A 296 -18.69 -4.93 -4.15
CA PRO A 296 -19.78 -5.90 -4.18
C PRO A 296 -21.06 -5.31 -4.81
N PHE A 297 -21.81 -6.15 -5.54
CA PHE A 297 -23.06 -5.74 -6.19
C PHE A 297 -24.07 -5.09 -5.25
N GLU A 298 -24.11 -5.50 -3.97
CA GLU A 298 -24.99 -4.88 -2.97
C GLU A 298 -24.73 -3.37 -2.83
N ALA A 299 -23.45 -2.98 -2.76
CA ALA A 299 -23.05 -1.58 -2.60
C ALA A 299 -23.31 -0.78 -3.87
N ILE A 300 -23.05 -1.37 -5.04
CA ILE A 300 -23.34 -0.76 -6.34
C ILE A 300 -24.84 -0.52 -6.48
N PHE A 301 -25.66 -1.54 -6.20
CA PHE A 301 -27.12 -1.45 -6.26
C PHE A 301 -27.69 -0.36 -5.37
N ALA A 302 -27.18 -0.19 -4.15
CA ALA A 302 -27.63 0.88 -3.25
C ALA A 302 -27.44 2.27 -3.89
N VAL A 303 -26.31 2.50 -4.57
CA VAL A 303 -26.05 3.77 -5.27
C VAL A 303 -26.98 3.96 -6.47
N TYR A 304 -27.22 2.92 -7.28
CA TYR A 304 -28.16 3.04 -8.40
C TYR A 304 -29.61 3.27 -7.94
N ASP A 305 -30.03 2.65 -6.84
CA ASP A 305 -31.35 2.88 -6.26
C ASP A 305 -31.51 4.34 -5.79
N GLU A 306 -30.47 4.89 -5.17
CA GLU A 306 -30.41 6.30 -4.79
C GLU A 306 -30.44 7.21 -6.02
N LEU A 307 -29.61 6.97 -7.04
CA LEU A 307 -29.57 7.77 -8.27
C LEU A 307 -30.94 7.81 -8.96
N PHE A 308 -31.61 6.65 -9.07
CA PHE A 308 -32.94 6.57 -9.67
C PHE A 308 -34.00 7.29 -8.85
N THR A 309 -33.93 7.18 -7.52
CA THR A 309 -34.93 7.75 -6.61
C THR A 309 -34.75 9.26 -6.43
N ALA A 310 -33.51 9.74 -6.32
CA ALA A 310 -33.17 11.15 -6.10
C ALA A 310 -33.48 12.02 -7.31
N LYS A 311 -33.44 11.46 -8.53
CA LYS A 311 -33.75 12.15 -9.80
C LYS A 311 -32.96 13.44 -9.99
N ILE A 312 -31.72 13.48 -9.51
CA ILE A 312 -30.81 14.61 -9.71
C ILE A 312 -30.46 14.67 -11.21
N PRO A 313 -30.39 15.85 -11.86
CA PRO A 313 -30.00 15.96 -13.27
C PRO A 313 -28.73 15.16 -13.65
N PRO A 314 -28.74 14.42 -14.78
CA PRO A 314 -29.76 14.38 -15.85
C PRO A 314 -30.94 13.40 -15.61
N TRP A 315 -31.00 12.75 -14.45
CA TRP A 315 -31.93 11.67 -14.13
C TRP A 315 -33.37 12.10 -13.81
N HIS A 316 -33.68 13.40 -13.88
CA HIS A 316 -35.05 13.91 -13.75
C HIS A 316 -35.89 13.71 -15.02
N THR A 317 -35.24 13.44 -16.16
CA THR A 317 -35.91 13.30 -17.46
C THR A 317 -36.35 11.87 -17.71
N SER A 318 -37.39 11.68 -18.53
CA SER A 318 -37.85 10.35 -18.96
C SER A 318 -36.75 9.55 -19.68
N ALA A 319 -35.94 10.22 -20.51
CA ALA A 319 -34.83 9.60 -21.21
C ALA A 319 -33.72 9.16 -20.23
N GLY A 320 -33.36 10.03 -19.27
CA GLY A 320 -32.39 9.71 -18.22
C GLY A 320 -32.83 8.55 -17.34
N LEU A 321 -34.09 8.52 -16.90
CA LEU A 321 -34.63 7.40 -16.12
C LEU A 321 -34.66 6.09 -16.92
N THR A 322 -35.00 6.14 -18.21
CA THR A 322 -34.99 4.95 -19.07
C THR A 322 -33.57 4.41 -19.26
N PHE A 323 -32.60 5.30 -19.39
CA PHE A 323 -31.19 4.96 -19.47
C PHE A 323 -30.70 4.29 -18.17
N LEU A 324 -30.86 4.93 -17.01
CA LEU A 324 -30.48 4.34 -15.72
C LEU A 324 -31.17 3.00 -15.48
N ALA A 325 -32.45 2.88 -15.83
CA ALA A 325 -33.17 1.62 -15.69
C ALA A 325 -32.60 0.50 -16.59
N SER A 326 -32.04 0.84 -17.76
CA SER A 326 -31.36 -0.13 -18.62
C SER A 326 -30.08 -0.65 -17.94
N ASP A 327 -29.30 0.24 -17.34
CA ASP A 327 -28.07 -0.11 -16.64
C ASP A 327 -28.34 -0.89 -15.35
N ILE A 328 -29.39 -0.52 -14.61
CA ILE A 328 -29.90 -1.28 -13.46
C ILE A 328 -30.31 -2.70 -13.86
N VAL A 329 -30.96 -2.87 -15.01
CA VAL A 329 -31.34 -4.20 -15.51
C VAL A 329 -30.11 -5.07 -15.75
N GLU A 330 -29.05 -4.52 -16.35
CA GLU A 330 -27.80 -5.25 -16.57
C GLU A 330 -27.08 -5.57 -15.26
N LEU A 331 -26.97 -4.60 -14.34
CA LEU A 331 -26.44 -4.80 -12.99
C LEU A 331 -27.15 -5.96 -12.28
N LEU A 332 -28.48 -5.90 -12.21
CA LEU A 332 -29.27 -6.91 -11.52
C LEU A 332 -29.23 -8.27 -12.23
N SER A 333 -29.11 -8.28 -13.56
CA SER A 333 -28.99 -9.54 -14.34
C SER A 333 -27.67 -10.25 -14.02
N SER A 334 -26.57 -9.50 -13.97
CA SER A 334 -25.25 -10.03 -13.61
C SER A 334 -25.20 -10.47 -12.15
N TRP A 335 -25.77 -9.68 -11.23
CA TRP A 335 -25.85 -10.06 -9.82
C TRP A 335 -26.68 -11.33 -9.60
N LEU A 336 -27.83 -11.44 -10.28
CA LEU A 336 -28.64 -12.66 -10.27
C LEU A 336 -27.86 -13.85 -10.82
N ALA A 337 -27.14 -13.71 -11.94
CA ALA A 337 -26.35 -14.79 -12.52
C ALA A 337 -25.23 -15.26 -11.58
N GLU A 338 -24.55 -14.34 -10.91
CA GLU A 338 -23.50 -14.67 -9.93
C GLU A 338 -24.07 -15.36 -8.70
N ALA A 339 -25.11 -14.79 -8.09
CA ALA A 339 -25.81 -15.40 -6.95
C ALA A 339 -26.36 -16.79 -7.31
N SER A 340 -26.66 -17.01 -8.59
CA SER A 340 -27.18 -18.27 -9.11
C SER A 340 -26.14 -19.36 -9.28
N SER A 341 -24.93 -18.97 -9.66
CA SER A 341 -23.80 -19.85 -9.95
C SER A 341 -22.94 -20.12 -8.72
N ALA A 342 -23.00 -19.26 -7.71
CA ALA A 342 -22.22 -19.39 -6.49
C ALA A 342 -22.58 -20.66 -5.68
N PRO A 343 -21.59 -21.44 -5.22
CA PRO A 343 -21.82 -22.55 -4.29
C PRO A 343 -22.53 -22.05 -3.02
N THR A 344 -23.43 -22.85 -2.47
CA THR A 344 -24.22 -22.51 -1.26
C THR A 344 -23.39 -22.15 -0.02
N THR A 345 -22.10 -22.51 0.00
CA THR A 345 -21.16 -22.17 1.07
C THR A 345 -20.50 -20.79 0.94
N VAL A 346 -20.54 -20.17 -0.24
CA VAL A 346 -19.89 -18.88 -0.55
C VAL A 346 -20.89 -17.83 -1.03
N SER A 347 -22.08 -18.25 -1.47
CA SER A 347 -23.14 -17.35 -1.95
C SER A 347 -23.59 -16.39 -0.84
N ARG A 348 -23.34 -15.10 -1.03
CA ARG A 348 -24.01 -14.05 -0.26
C ARG A 348 -25.50 -14.11 -0.59
N ALA A 349 -26.35 -14.05 0.43
CA ALA A 349 -27.79 -14.10 0.23
C ALA A 349 -28.23 -12.89 -0.62
N PHE A 350 -28.77 -13.17 -1.80
CA PHE A 350 -29.35 -12.14 -2.66
C PHE A 350 -30.58 -11.52 -1.95
N PRO A 351 -30.63 -10.19 -1.74
CA PRO A 351 -31.71 -9.53 -1.02
C PRO A 351 -32.97 -9.40 -1.91
N ALA A 352 -33.60 -10.53 -2.18
CA ALA A 352 -34.70 -10.66 -3.13
C ALA A 352 -35.86 -9.69 -2.86
N THR A 353 -36.26 -9.54 -1.60
CA THR A 353 -37.38 -8.67 -1.22
C THR A 353 -37.08 -7.19 -1.47
N ASP A 354 -35.87 -6.74 -1.13
CA ASP A 354 -35.46 -5.34 -1.30
C ASP A 354 -35.31 -5.00 -2.78
N VAL A 355 -34.68 -5.88 -3.55
CA VAL A 355 -34.54 -5.73 -5.00
C VAL A 355 -35.91 -5.73 -5.68
N GLU A 356 -36.83 -6.61 -5.28
CA GLU A 356 -38.17 -6.64 -5.85
C GLU A 356 -38.96 -5.35 -5.55
N SER A 357 -38.86 -4.85 -4.31
CA SER A 357 -39.45 -3.57 -3.91
C SER A 357 -38.90 -2.41 -4.72
N ALA A 358 -37.58 -2.38 -4.95
CA ALA A 358 -36.93 -1.39 -5.80
C ALA A 358 -37.37 -1.49 -7.26
N ILE A 359 -37.46 -2.69 -7.84
CA ILE A 359 -38.01 -2.89 -9.20
C ILE A 359 -39.43 -2.32 -9.30
N GLY A 360 -40.27 -2.52 -8.27
CA GLY A 360 -41.59 -1.90 -8.20
C GLY A 360 -41.54 -0.37 -8.28
N ARG A 361 -40.62 0.26 -7.54
CA ARG A 361 -40.37 1.71 -7.61
C ARG A 361 -39.88 2.15 -8.99
N TYR A 362 -38.97 1.41 -9.61
CA TYR A 362 -38.45 1.70 -10.94
C TYR A 362 -39.56 1.66 -12.00
N LEU A 363 -40.41 0.62 -11.96
CA LEU A 363 -41.57 0.49 -12.85
C LEU A 363 -42.55 1.65 -12.69
N MET A 364 -42.81 2.12 -11.47
CA MET A 364 -43.63 3.31 -11.23
C MET A 364 -42.98 4.58 -11.81
N GLY A 365 -41.66 4.74 -11.64
CA GLY A 365 -40.91 5.88 -12.17
C GLY A 365 -40.90 5.96 -13.70
N LEU A 366 -41.04 4.83 -14.39
CA LEU A 366 -41.02 4.73 -15.86
C LEU A 366 -42.41 4.82 -16.52
N GLN A 367 -43.51 4.89 -15.77
CA GLN A 367 -44.88 4.87 -16.34
C GLN A 367 -45.14 6.01 -17.34
N SER A 368 -44.52 7.17 -17.13
CA SER A 368 -44.64 8.33 -18.02
C SER A 368 -43.53 8.43 -19.06
N ALA A 369 -42.58 7.49 -19.09
CA ALA A 369 -41.43 7.56 -19.97
C ALA A 369 -41.75 7.00 -21.37
N SER A 370 -41.65 7.87 -22.39
CA SER A 370 -41.67 7.45 -23.79
C SER A 370 -40.46 6.56 -24.10
N ASN A 371 -40.67 5.48 -24.85
CA ASN A 371 -39.63 4.51 -25.26
C ASN A 371 -39.06 3.60 -24.14
N ALA A 372 -39.66 3.57 -22.94
CA ALA A 372 -39.23 2.68 -21.87
C ALA A 372 -39.75 1.22 -22.00
N GLY A 373 -40.54 0.91 -23.03
CA GLY A 373 -41.26 -0.36 -23.15
C GLY A 373 -40.37 -1.60 -23.02
N ALA A 374 -39.22 -1.63 -23.71
CA ALA A 374 -38.29 -2.77 -23.65
C ALA A 374 -37.70 -2.96 -22.25
N VAL A 375 -37.29 -1.87 -21.60
CA VAL A 375 -36.70 -1.89 -20.24
C VAL A 375 -37.74 -2.30 -19.20
N VAL A 376 -38.96 -1.79 -19.33
CA VAL A 376 -40.10 -2.16 -18.48
C VAL A 376 -40.40 -3.66 -18.59
N THR A 377 -40.38 -4.23 -19.80
CA THR A 377 -40.55 -5.68 -19.98
C THR A 377 -39.45 -6.47 -19.28
N ARG A 378 -38.18 -6.07 -19.43
CA ARG A 378 -37.05 -6.75 -18.75
C ARG A 378 -37.16 -6.66 -17.23
N LEU A 379 -37.47 -5.50 -16.67
CA LEU A 379 -37.70 -5.34 -15.22
C LEU A 379 -38.84 -6.24 -14.70
N GLN A 380 -39.94 -6.37 -15.46
CA GLN A 380 -41.04 -7.27 -15.11
C GLN A 380 -40.62 -8.75 -15.17
N GLU A 381 -39.84 -9.15 -16.17
CA GLU A 381 -39.30 -10.50 -16.29
C GLU A 381 -38.36 -10.83 -15.11
N MET A 382 -37.51 -9.88 -14.73
CA MET A 382 -36.61 -10.02 -13.58
C MET A 382 -37.36 -10.15 -12.27
N SER A 383 -38.37 -9.29 -12.03
CA SER A 383 -39.24 -9.41 -10.84
C SER A 383 -39.90 -10.80 -10.77
N ARG A 384 -40.39 -11.32 -11.90
CA ARG A 384 -40.96 -12.69 -11.97
C ARG A 384 -39.91 -13.76 -11.71
N ALA A 385 -38.69 -13.60 -12.21
CA ALA A 385 -37.59 -14.54 -12.00
C ALA A 385 -37.17 -14.60 -10.53
N ILE A 386 -37.07 -13.45 -9.87
CA ILE A 386 -36.74 -13.34 -8.43
C ILE A 386 -37.81 -14.08 -7.60
N ARG A 387 -39.10 -13.76 -7.79
CA ARG A 387 -40.23 -14.40 -7.06
C ARG A 387 -40.36 -15.91 -7.27
N ARG A 388 -39.83 -16.45 -8.37
CA ARG A 388 -39.87 -17.90 -8.63
C ARG A 388 -38.78 -18.65 -7.88
N ARG A 389 -37.70 -17.95 -7.53
CA ARG A 389 -36.47 -18.55 -7.01
C ARG A 389 -36.31 -18.34 -5.50
N TRP A 390 -36.81 -17.22 -5.00
CA TRP A 390 -36.79 -16.80 -3.62
C TRP A 390 -38.23 -16.59 -3.16
#